data_AF-A0A4Q4XI64-F1
#
_entry.id   AF-A0A4Q4XI64-F1
#
_cell.length_a   1.000
_cell.length_b   1.000
_cell.length_c   1.000
_cell.angle_alpha   90.00
_cell.angle_beta   90.00
_cell.angle_gamma   90.00
#
_symmetry.space_group_name_H-M   'P 1'
#
loop_
_entity.id
_entity.type
_entity.pdbx_description
1 polymer ?
#
loop_
_entity_poly.entity_id
_entity_poly.type
_entity_poly.pdbx_seq_one_letter_code
_entity_poly.pdbx_strand_id
1 'polypeptide(L)'
;MDPELVSDLGRRFRQLMAEKRQNQGERPPDNTHTSSPPPAASQAQALQSLESDAFYREVVRLSYVPQRFQRQELLDKALDTLDLGKIYAWADEFATEDTQLGHQDCVIKGLLKYFKTEFFTWVNEPKCSKCGGETQMQGVQQPSEEERRKGAGRTEVYRCKGDASHVERFPRYDDPGTLLEWRKGRCGEWANCFTLCCLALGSRARWVWNAEDHVWTEVYSETLKRWVHCDSCEQAFDQPQIYAVGWGKKMSYCLAFSSEGAQDVTRRYVRKSEQSLPRTRGSEESLRRAIRDINDRCRAPADRAKLAEEDEAEERELSAYQAEPTQTVPGEERPRESGSTAWKEARGEMEGEEYDSEATGIGLMMTKALAGAGAKKVYILGRRREVLEEAAALHPSIIPVECDVSTKSSLQAAVDFVTKDAGYVNLVVANSGVIGPVKRYNPALSVQELRQTLFDEVSMEDFTQALHVNVSGAYFTMLAFLELLDAGNKEALRGGFGAPTKGGSDVPSIQSQVIFTSSISAYSRFRTSTPAYTSSKAAIAHLAKHASTNLAKYGIRVNALAPGQIAEGLIASRDPSKESSDDPMFIPARRFGGDEEMGGSVLYLAGRAGAYCNGLILVNDGGKLSTIPSEY
;
A
#
# COMPACT_ATOMS: atom_id res chain seq x y z
N MET A 1 -27.71 28.30 0.06
CA MET A 1 -27.47 29.36 1.07
C MET A 1 -27.08 30.63 0.35
N ASP A 2 -27.51 31.78 0.87
CA ASP A 2 -27.23 33.12 0.32
C ASP A 2 -25.72 33.46 0.42
N PRO A 3 -25.04 33.85 -0.67
CA PRO A 3 -23.61 34.19 -0.68
C PRO A 3 -23.22 35.30 0.31
N GLU A 4 -24.12 36.24 0.64
CA GLU A 4 -23.84 37.30 1.62
C GLU A 4 -23.81 36.75 3.05
N LEU A 5 -24.61 35.72 3.35
CA LEU A 5 -24.68 35.08 4.66
C LEU A 5 -23.39 34.30 4.98
N VAL A 6 -22.78 33.67 3.97
CA VAL A 6 -21.52 32.92 4.09
C VAL A 6 -20.34 33.86 4.35
N SER A 7 -20.34 35.05 3.72
CA SER A 7 -19.33 36.10 3.95
C SER A 7 -19.42 36.69 5.38
N ASP A 8 -20.64 36.87 5.89
CA ASP A 8 -20.88 37.38 7.25
C ASP A 8 -20.46 36.38 8.34
N LEU A 9 -20.72 35.08 8.13
CA LEU A 9 -20.25 33.99 9.00
C LEU A 9 -18.72 33.94 9.11
N GLY A 10 -18.01 34.03 7.97
CA GLY A 10 -16.54 34.08 7.96
C GLY A 10 -15.97 35.32 8.69
N ARG A 11 -16.67 36.47 8.64
CA ARG A 11 -16.26 37.68 9.36
C ARG A 11 -16.52 37.57 10.87
N ARG A 12 -17.67 37.05 11.29
CA ARG A 12 -17.99 36.83 12.71
C ARG A 12 -17.08 35.76 13.35
N PHE A 13 -16.76 34.71 12.61
CA PHE A 13 -15.80 33.69 13.06
C PHE A 13 -14.39 34.27 13.28
N ARG A 14 -13.89 35.11 12.36
CA ARG A 14 -12.60 35.81 12.54
C ARG A 14 -12.56 36.64 13.83
N GLN A 15 -13.65 37.35 14.14
CA GLN A 15 -13.75 38.20 15.33
C GLN A 15 -13.78 37.35 16.62
N LEU A 16 -14.55 36.25 16.61
CA LEU A 16 -14.67 35.33 17.75
C LEU A 16 -13.36 34.57 18.02
N MET A 17 -12.61 34.22 16.98
CA MET A 17 -11.30 33.57 17.11
C MET A 17 -10.19 34.53 17.53
N ALA A 18 -10.28 35.81 17.16
CA ALA A 18 -9.39 36.86 17.65
C ALA A 18 -9.63 37.16 19.14
N GLU A 19 -10.89 37.20 19.58
CA GLU A 19 -11.30 37.41 20.98
C GLU A 19 -10.87 36.24 21.89
N LYS A 20 -11.01 34.98 21.44
CA LYS A 20 -10.54 33.79 22.19
C LYS A 20 -9.01 33.79 22.38
N ARG A 21 -8.25 34.44 21.49
CA ARG A 21 -6.77 34.57 21.53
C ARG A 21 -6.28 35.77 22.33
N GLN A 22 -6.99 36.90 22.32
CA GLN A 22 -6.63 38.07 23.14
C GLN A 22 -6.77 37.81 24.65
N ASN A 23 -7.67 36.90 25.06
CA ASN A 23 -7.81 36.50 26.46
C ASN A 23 -6.67 35.58 26.98
N GLN A 24 -5.64 35.28 26.17
CA GLN A 24 -4.51 34.42 26.55
C GLN A 24 -3.13 35.11 26.50
N GLY A 25 -3.04 36.45 26.54
CA GLY A 25 -1.70 37.06 26.54
C GLY A 25 -1.64 38.52 26.96
N GLU A 26 -1.50 38.77 28.26
CA GLU A 26 -0.81 39.98 28.74
C GLU A 26 0.64 39.63 29.08
N ARG A 27 1.59 40.25 28.37
CA ARG A 27 3.02 40.26 28.72
C ARG A 27 3.29 41.30 29.82
N PRO A 28 4.16 40.98 30.79
CA PRO A 28 4.99 41.98 31.47
C PRO A 28 6.50 41.75 31.24
N PRO A 29 7.35 42.73 31.61
CA PRO A 29 8.50 43.13 30.79
C PRO A 29 9.87 42.59 31.25
N ASP A 30 10.85 42.89 30.40
CA ASP A 30 12.30 42.80 30.61
C ASP A 30 12.73 43.02 32.07
N ASN A 31 13.53 42.08 32.60
CA ASN A 31 14.42 42.35 33.71
C ASN A 31 15.69 41.51 33.60
N THR A 32 16.78 42.20 33.27
CA THR A 32 18.16 41.82 33.53
C THR A 32 18.38 41.58 35.03
N HIS A 33 18.96 40.45 35.45
CA HIS A 33 19.96 40.40 36.53
C HIS A 33 20.66 39.03 36.64
N THR A 34 21.94 39.14 37.00
CA THR A 34 23.02 38.15 37.10
C THR A 34 23.04 37.41 38.44
N SER A 35 23.37 36.11 38.46
CA SER A 35 24.12 35.47 39.56
C SER A 35 24.67 34.07 39.21
N SER A 36 25.93 33.82 39.58
CA SER A 36 26.79 32.67 39.26
C SER A 36 26.48 31.35 40.00
N PRO A 37 26.95 30.16 39.53
CA PRO A 37 26.67 28.83 40.12
C PRO A 37 27.85 28.22 40.93
N PRO A 38 27.62 27.20 41.81
CA PRO A 38 28.65 26.33 42.38
C PRO A 38 28.49 24.84 41.93
N PRO A 39 29.45 23.93 42.20
CA PRO A 39 30.51 23.57 41.26
C PRO A 39 30.28 22.23 40.54
N ALA A 40 30.65 22.27 39.27
CA ALA A 40 30.68 21.19 38.30
C ALA A 40 32.00 20.42 38.37
N ALA A 41 31.96 19.09 38.45
CA ALA A 41 33.08 18.26 38.00
C ALA A 41 32.68 16.84 37.58
N SER A 42 31.65 16.22 38.18
CA SER A 42 31.23 14.85 37.79
C SER A 42 30.02 14.82 36.86
N GLN A 43 29.09 15.78 36.95
CA GLN A 43 27.92 15.87 36.06
C GLN A 43 28.25 16.45 34.68
N ALA A 44 29.26 17.31 34.56
CA ALA A 44 29.63 17.95 33.29
C ALA A 44 30.14 16.96 32.23
N GLN A 45 30.81 15.88 32.65
CA GLN A 45 31.29 14.83 31.74
C GLN A 45 30.16 13.90 31.25
N ALA A 46 29.09 13.72 32.03
CA ALA A 46 27.88 13.00 31.59
C ALA A 46 26.94 13.90 30.76
N LEU A 47 26.93 15.21 31.01
CA LEU A 47 26.15 16.19 30.26
C LEU A 47 26.69 16.41 28.84
N GLN A 48 28.02 16.43 28.65
CA GLN A 48 28.65 16.56 27.33
C GLN A 48 28.54 15.30 26.46
N SER A 49 28.43 14.10 27.04
CA SER A 49 28.36 12.84 26.27
C SER A 49 26.98 12.53 25.68
N LEU A 50 25.95 13.30 26.02
CA LEU A 50 24.56 13.07 25.61
C LEU A 50 24.03 14.12 24.62
N GLU A 51 24.63 15.31 24.51
CA GLU A 51 24.41 16.22 23.36
C GLU A 51 24.99 15.64 22.05
N SER A 52 25.91 14.67 22.17
CA SER A 52 26.41 13.86 21.05
C SER A 52 25.42 12.79 20.56
N ASP A 53 24.31 12.51 21.26
CA ASP A 53 23.31 11.53 20.86
C ASP A 53 22.52 12.00 19.62
N ALA A 54 22.65 11.25 18.53
CA ALA A 54 22.02 11.57 17.25
C ALA A 54 20.48 11.51 17.31
N PHE A 55 19.92 10.62 18.14
CA PHE A 55 18.47 10.48 18.27
C PHE A 55 17.86 11.62 19.05
N TYR A 56 18.50 12.04 20.15
CA TYR A 56 18.10 13.24 20.88
C TYR A 56 18.01 14.45 19.94
N ARG A 57 19.05 14.69 19.12
CA ARG A 57 19.06 15.79 18.16
C ARG A 57 17.98 15.65 17.09
N GLU A 58 17.67 14.43 16.63
CA GLU A 58 16.60 14.18 15.68
C GLU A 58 15.23 14.56 16.27
N VAL A 59 14.92 14.10 17.49
CA VAL A 59 13.65 14.39 18.19
C VAL A 59 13.51 15.90 18.44
N VAL A 60 14.57 16.56 18.92
CA VAL A 60 14.58 18.01 19.11
C VAL A 60 14.38 18.74 17.78
N ARG A 61 15.00 18.30 16.68
CA ARG A 61 14.79 18.91 15.36
C ARG A 61 13.34 18.77 14.89
N LEU A 62 12.74 17.59 15.04
CA LEU A 62 11.34 17.33 14.66
C LEU A 62 10.37 18.25 15.43
N SER A 63 10.66 18.56 16.69
CA SER A 63 9.81 19.43 17.52
C SER A 63 9.62 20.85 16.97
N TYR A 64 10.49 21.33 16.08
CA TYR A 64 10.34 22.64 15.43
C TYR A 64 9.36 22.64 14.25
N VAL A 65 8.95 21.48 13.75
CA VAL A 65 8.00 21.37 12.62
C VAL A 65 6.68 22.11 12.94
N PRO A 66 5.93 21.75 14.00
CA PRO A 66 4.64 22.40 14.31
C PRO A 66 4.78 23.84 14.81
N GLN A 67 5.95 24.22 15.33
CA GLN A 67 6.21 25.61 15.78
C GLN A 67 6.08 26.61 14.61
N ARG A 68 6.43 26.18 13.40
CA ARG A 68 6.31 26.99 12.18
C ARG A 68 4.85 27.27 11.79
N PHE A 69 3.91 26.43 12.25
CA PHE A 69 2.49 26.51 11.93
C PHE A 69 1.76 27.58 12.76
N GLN A 70 2.36 28.00 13.88
CA GLN A 70 1.80 28.97 14.82
C GLN A 70 1.91 30.43 14.34
N ARG A 71 2.49 30.68 13.16
CA ARG A 71 2.58 32.02 12.59
C ARG A 71 1.17 32.54 12.26
N GLN A 72 0.75 33.63 12.89
CA GLN A 72 -0.59 34.19 12.73
C GLN A 72 -0.95 34.44 11.26
N GLU A 73 -0.01 34.98 10.48
CA GLU A 73 -0.18 35.20 9.03
C GLU A 73 -0.55 33.92 8.26
N LEU A 74 -0.01 32.76 8.67
CA LEU A 74 -0.35 31.48 8.03
C LEU A 74 -1.73 30.98 8.46
N LEU A 75 -2.10 31.18 9.73
CA LEU A 75 -3.41 30.78 10.24
C LEU A 75 -4.52 31.58 9.57
N ASP A 76 -4.32 32.89 9.40
CA ASP A 76 -5.25 33.76 8.70
C ASP A 76 -5.35 33.38 7.21
N LYS A 77 -4.20 33.16 6.56
CA LYS A 77 -4.17 32.68 5.17
C LYS A 77 -4.91 31.36 5.01
N ALA A 78 -4.75 30.42 5.93
CA ALA A 78 -5.47 29.15 5.89
C ALA A 78 -6.99 29.36 5.99
N LEU A 79 -7.45 30.17 6.95
CA LEU A 79 -8.89 30.49 7.09
C LEU A 79 -9.48 31.14 5.84
N ASP A 80 -8.76 32.08 5.22
CA ASP A 80 -9.23 32.75 4.01
C ASP A 80 -9.24 31.81 2.79
N THR A 81 -8.48 30.71 2.84
CA THR A 81 -8.35 29.74 1.75
C THR A 81 -9.40 28.61 1.83
N LEU A 82 -9.89 28.29 3.03
CA LEU A 82 -10.83 27.19 3.27
C LEU A 82 -12.28 27.60 2.96
N ASP A 83 -13.03 26.69 2.34
CA ASP A 83 -14.49 26.81 2.22
C ASP A 83 -15.17 26.40 3.53
N LEU A 84 -15.23 27.34 4.47
CA LEU A 84 -15.85 27.11 5.78
C LEU A 84 -17.32 26.71 5.64
N GLY A 85 -18.05 27.25 4.66
CA GLY A 85 -19.47 26.94 4.47
C GLY A 85 -19.70 25.45 4.22
N LYS A 86 -18.89 24.83 3.36
CA LYS A 86 -18.96 23.38 3.12
C LYS A 86 -18.51 22.56 4.32
N ILE A 87 -17.42 22.97 4.99
CA ILE A 87 -16.90 22.26 6.15
C ILE A 87 -17.97 22.20 7.26
N TYR A 88 -18.62 23.32 7.55
CA TYR A 88 -19.68 23.39 8.56
C TYR A 88 -20.95 22.63 8.12
N ALA A 89 -21.31 22.67 6.84
CA ALA A 89 -22.45 21.87 6.34
C ALA A 89 -22.24 20.36 6.57
N TRP A 90 -21.05 19.83 6.29
CA TRP A 90 -20.74 18.44 6.63
C TRP A 90 -20.62 18.19 8.13
N ALA A 91 -20.14 19.17 8.90
CA ALA A 91 -20.12 19.06 10.35
C ALA A 91 -21.53 18.89 10.93
N ASP A 92 -22.51 19.63 10.41
CA ASP A 92 -23.91 19.52 10.82
C ASP A 92 -24.48 18.14 10.46
N GLU A 93 -24.17 17.59 9.28
CA GLU A 93 -24.51 16.21 8.91
C GLU A 93 -23.93 15.20 9.91
N PHE A 94 -22.62 15.27 10.18
CA PHE A 94 -21.96 14.35 11.11
C PHE A 94 -22.47 14.47 12.55
N ALA A 95 -22.88 15.66 12.97
CA ALA A 95 -23.47 15.87 14.29
C ALA A 95 -24.83 15.15 14.44
N THR A 96 -25.55 14.93 13.34
CA THR A 96 -26.79 14.12 13.36
C THR A 96 -26.53 12.62 13.39
N GLU A 97 -25.40 12.18 12.82
CA GLU A 97 -25.03 10.76 12.76
C GLU A 97 -24.46 10.22 14.08
N ASP A 98 -23.65 11.02 14.78
CA ASP A 98 -22.99 10.60 16.01
C ASP A 98 -23.16 11.62 17.14
N THR A 99 -24.14 11.36 17.99
CA THR A 99 -24.47 12.20 19.15
C THR A 99 -23.42 12.20 20.27
N GLN A 100 -22.41 11.32 20.21
CA GLN A 100 -21.33 11.29 21.20
C GLN A 100 -20.22 12.31 20.91
N LEU A 101 -20.17 12.84 19.68
CA LEU A 101 -19.19 13.82 19.25
C LEU A 101 -19.70 15.24 19.48
N GLY A 102 -18.81 16.14 19.90
CA GLY A 102 -19.13 17.55 20.01
C GLY A 102 -18.98 18.27 18.68
N HIS A 103 -19.47 19.51 18.62
CA HIS A 103 -19.42 20.32 17.40
C HIS A 103 -17.99 20.46 16.84
N GLN A 104 -16.98 20.63 17.70
CA GLN A 104 -15.57 20.68 17.30
C GLN A 104 -15.14 19.41 16.56
N ASP A 105 -15.51 18.24 17.09
CA ASP A 105 -15.16 16.94 16.53
C ASP A 105 -15.79 16.77 15.14
N CYS A 106 -17.06 17.16 15.00
CA CYS A 106 -17.78 17.15 13.74
C CYS A 106 -17.18 18.10 12.70
N VAL A 107 -16.70 19.29 13.12
CA VAL A 107 -15.97 20.23 12.25
C VAL A 107 -14.66 19.62 11.74
N ILE A 108 -13.93 18.88 12.57
CA ILE A 108 -12.71 18.17 12.15
C ILE A 108 -13.05 17.04 11.17
N LYS A 109 -14.13 16.28 11.39
CA LYS A 109 -14.62 15.29 10.41
C LYS A 109 -15.02 15.95 9.08
N GLY A 110 -15.70 17.09 9.13
CA GLY A 110 -16.03 17.91 7.97
C GLY A 110 -14.77 18.38 7.22
N LEU A 111 -13.76 18.83 7.95
CA LEU A 111 -12.47 19.22 7.38
C LEU A 111 -11.74 18.02 6.75
N LEU A 112 -11.71 16.84 7.38
CA LEU A 112 -11.11 15.63 6.81
C LEU A 112 -11.74 15.28 5.45
N LYS A 113 -13.09 15.30 5.39
CA LYS A 113 -13.83 15.06 4.15
C LYS A 113 -13.48 16.10 3.09
N TYR A 114 -13.58 17.39 3.42
CA TYR A 114 -13.22 18.49 2.52
C TYR A 114 -11.79 18.39 1.99
N PHE A 115 -10.86 18.11 2.90
CA PHE A 115 -9.45 18.09 2.58
C PHE A 115 -9.12 17.03 1.54
N LYS A 116 -9.72 15.84 1.70
CA LYS A 116 -9.49 14.69 0.82
C LYS A 116 -10.25 14.78 -0.51
N THR A 117 -11.50 15.23 -0.49
CA THR A 117 -12.36 15.15 -1.68
C THR A 117 -12.28 16.38 -2.56
N GLU A 118 -11.96 17.56 -2.00
CA GLU A 118 -12.04 18.82 -2.74
C GLU A 118 -10.80 19.70 -2.66
N PHE A 119 -10.05 19.67 -1.54
CA PHE A 119 -8.99 20.65 -1.31
C PHE A 119 -7.62 20.20 -1.83
N PHE A 120 -7.21 18.97 -1.53
CA PHE A 120 -5.83 18.51 -1.70
C PHE A 120 -5.77 17.26 -2.57
N THR A 121 -4.77 17.17 -3.45
CA THR A 121 -4.65 16.11 -4.46
C THR A 121 -3.46 15.20 -4.18
N TRP A 122 -3.67 13.89 -4.22
CA TRP A 122 -2.60 12.91 -4.05
C TRP A 122 -1.77 12.80 -5.34
N VAL A 123 -0.44 12.79 -5.22
CA VAL A 123 0.46 12.67 -6.38
C VAL A 123 1.49 11.57 -6.14
N ASN A 124 1.32 10.45 -6.85
CA ASN A 124 2.37 9.43 -6.98
C ASN A 124 3.43 9.90 -7.99
N GLU A 125 3.01 10.20 -9.21
CA GLU A 125 3.83 10.79 -10.26
C GLU A 125 3.06 11.98 -10.88
N PRO A 126 3.69 13.14 -11.09
CA PRO A 126 3.01 14.27 -11.70
C PRO A 126 2.67 13.97 -13.17
N LYS A 127 1.49 14.37 -13.63
CA LYS A 127 1.18 14.37 -15.07
C LYS A 127 2.00 15.46 -15.77
N CYS A 128 2.32 15.23 -17.04
CA CYS A 128 3.06 16.18 -17.87
C CYS A 128 2.26 17.48 -18.03
N SER A 129 2.83 18.62 -17.66
CA SER A 129 2.19 19.93 -17.78
C SER A 129 1.93 20.37 -19.23
N LYS A 130 2.66 19.81 -20.21
CA LYS A 130 2.47 20.14 -21.63
C LYS A 130 1.40 19.32 -22.33
N CYS A 131 1.39 18.01 -22.15
CA CYS A 131 0.51 17.11 -22.90
C CYS A 131 -0.53 16.38 -22.05
N GLY A 132 -0.52 16.55 -20.72
CA GLY A 132 -1.39 15.82 -19.78
C GLY A 132 -1.06 14.33 -19.63
N GLY A 133 -0.11 13.81 -20.42
CA GLY A 133 0.29 12.42 -20.42
C GLY A 133 1.07 11.99 -19.19
N GLU A 134 1.35 10.69 -19.12
CA GLU A 134 2.16 10.12 -18.05
C GLU A 134 3.61 10.59 -18.10
N THR A 135 4.22 10.66 -16.92
CA THR A 135 5.63 10.90 -16.78
C THR A 135 6.31 9.68 -16.16
N GLN A 136 7.64 9.68 -16.14
CA GLN A 136 8.45 8.64 -15.52
C GLN A 136 9.55 9.29 -14.70
N MET A 137 9.72 8.87 -13.45
CA MET A 137 10.75 9.42 -12.58
C MET A 137 12.15 9.24 -13.18
N GLN A 138 12.94 10.32 -13.20
CA GLN A 138 14.33 10.32 -13.64
C GLN A 138 15.31 10.41 -12.46
N GLY A 139 14.86 10.96 -11.33
CA GLY A 139 15.65 11.09 -10.12
C GLY A 139 15.27 12.31 -9.30
N VAL A 140 16.14 12.68 -8.37
CA VAL A 140 15.98 13.85 -7.50
C VAL A 140 17.10 14.84 -7.80
N GLN A 141 16.74 16.11 -7.92
CA GLN A 141 17.67 17.22 -8.14
C GLN A 141 17.57 18.24 -7.00
N GLN A 142 18.56 19.14 -6.94
CA GLN A 142 18.45 20.30 -6.07
C GLN A 142 17.30 21.20 -6.51
N PRO A 143 16.56 21.78 -5.55
CA PRO A 143 15.55 22.78 -5.84
C PRO A 143 16.15 24.00 -6.53
N SER A 144 15.41 24.56 -7.48
CA SER A 144 15.71 25.88 -8.04
C SER A 144 15.67 26.95 -6.94
N GLU A 145 16.21 28.14 -7.22
CA GLU A 145 16.19 29.21 -6.23
C GLU A 145 14.75 29.60 -5.84
N GLU A 146 13.83 29.61 -6.79
CA GLU A 146 12.41 29.87 -6.53
C GLU A 146 11.77 28.75 -5.70
N GLU A 147 12.00 27.49 -6.06
CA GLU A 147 11.48 26.33 -5.32
C GLU A 147 11.99 26.33 -3.87
N ARG A 148 13.26 26.67 -3.67
CA ARG A 148 13.88 26.76 -2.34
C ARG A 148 13.30 27.89 -1.51
N ARG A 149 13.03 29.06 -2.11
CA ARG A 149 12.35 30.18 -1.44
C ARG A 149 10.94 29.81 -0.98
N LYS A 150 10.29 28.91 -1.70
CA LYS A 150 8.97 28.33 -1.36
C LYS A 150 9.06 27.11 -0.42
N GLY A 151 10.22 26.82 0.15
CA GLY A 151 10.38 25.73 1.14
C GLY A 151 10.56 24.33 0.54
N ALA A 152 11.00 24.20 -0.71
CA ALA A 152 11.37 22.88 -1.23
C ALA A 152 12.73 22.45 -0.67
N GLY A 153 12.79 21.29 -0.01
CA GLY A 153 14.05 20.67 0.41
C GLY A 153 14.69 19.81 -0.68
N ARG A 154 13.88 19.27 -1.58
CA ARG A 154 14.30 18.46 -2.74
C ARG A 154 13.28 18.60 -3.87
N THR A 155 13.72 18.39 -5.11
CA THR A 155 12.83 18.39 -6.28
C THR A 155 12.96 17.08 -7.04
N GLU A 156 11.86 16.35 -7.14
CA GLU A 156 11.77 15.14 -7.95
C GLU A 156 11.60 15.55 -9.42
N VAL A 157 12.26 14.84 -10.32
CA VAL A 157 12.30 15.18 -11.74
C VAL A 157 11.78 14.00 -12.54
N TYR A 158 10.85 14.28 -13.44
CA TYR A 158 10.12 13.30 -14.22
C TYR A 158 10.23 13.63 -15.71
N ARG A 159 10.38 12.63 -16.56
CA ARG A 159 10.39 12.79 -18.02
C ARG A 159 9.02 12.45 -18.57
N CYS A 160 8.48 13.28 -19.47
CA CYS A 160 7.24 12.96 -20.14
C CYS A 160 7.42 11.75 -21.07
N LYS A 161 6.49 10.77 -21.01
CA LYS A 161 6.53 9.60 -21.91
C LYS A 161 6.13 9.95 -23.35
N GLY A 162 5.29 10.96 -23.55
CA GLY A 162 4.82 11.42 -24.87
C GLY A 162 5.68 12.49 -25.53
N ASP A 163 6.59 13.13 -24.79
CA ASP A 163 7.55 14.12 -25.30
C ASP A 163 8.86 13.96 -24.52
N ALA A 164 9.81 13.24 -25.11
CA ALA A 164 11.09 12.94 -24.47
C ALA A 164 11.94 14.18 -24.16
N SER A 165 11.62 15.33 -24.76
CA SER A 165 12.30 16.61 -24.51
C SER A 165 11.75 17.36 -23.30
N HIS A 166 10.53 17.04 -22.86
CA HIS A 166 9.90 17.71 -21.73
C HIS A 166 10.19 17.03 -20.40
N VAL A 167 10.50 17.86 -19.41
CA VAL A 167 10.80 17.44 -18.05
C VAL A 167 9.82 18.13 -17.10
N GLU A 168 9.13 17.34 -16.31
CA GLU A 168 8.24 17.78 -15.26
C GLU A 168 8.99 17.81 -13.93
N ARG A 169 8.85 18.89 -13.17
CA ARG A 169 9.49 19.05 -11.86
C ARG A 169 8.41 18.96 -10.78
N PHE A 170 8.71 18.21 -9.73
CA PHE A 170 7.84 18.04 -8.57
C PHE A 170 8.60 18.39 -7.29
N PRO A 171 8.62 19.69 -6.90
CA PRO A 171 9.25 20.14 -5.68
C PRO A 171 8.51 19.60 -4.46
N ARG A 172 9.25 19.08 -3.48
CA ARG A 172 8.71 18.59 -2.21
C ARG A 172 8.75 19.73 -1.19
N TYR A 173 7.67 20.51 -1.17
CA TYR A 173 7.52 21.68 -0.29
C TYR A 173 7.20 21.26 1.13
N ASP A 174 7.88 21.84 2.12
CA ASP A 174 7.60 21.63 3.54
C ASP A 174 6.94 22.84 4.21
N ASP A 175 6.92 24.00 3.55
CA ASP A 175 6.27 25.23 4.04
C ASP A 175 4.75 25.16 3.86
N PRO A 176 3.96 25.17 4.95
CA PRO A 176 2.50 25.06 4.88
C PRO A 176 1.82 26.19 4.10
N GLY A 177 2.38 27.40 4.14
CA GLY A 177 1.83 28.55 3.41
C GLY A 177 1.88 28.36 1.90
N THR A 178 2.94 27.71 1.42
CA THR A 178 3.09 27.25 0.04
C THR A 178 2.14 26.09 -0.26
N LEU A 179 1.97 25.15 0.67
CA LEU A 179 1.08 24.00 0.49
C LEU A 179 -0.40 24.37 0.33
N LEU A 180 -0.87 25.46 0.96
CA LEU A 180 -2.23 26.00 0.77
C LEU A 180 -2.52 26.39 -0.69
N GLU A 181 -1.49 26.81 -1.43
CA GLU A 181 -1.58 27.15 -2.86
C GLU A 181 -1.29 25.93 -3.74
N TRP A 182 -0.28 25.14 -3.37
CA TRP A 182 0.19 24.00 -4.15
C TRP A 182 -0.82 22.87 -4.22
N ARG A 183 -1.54 22.62 -3.11
CA ARG A 183 -2.69 21.70 -2.98
C ARG A 183 -2.47 20.28 -3.51
N LYS A 184 -1.22 19.81 -3.55
CA LYS A 184 -0.90 18.47 -3.99
C LYS A 184 0.36 17.92 -3.35
N GLY A 185 0.46 16.61 -3.20
CA GLY A 185 1.57 16.01 -2.49
C GLY A 185 1.34 14.57 -2.07
N ARG A 186 2.16 14.13 -1.11
CA ARG A 186 2.03 12.83 -0.42
C ARG A 186 1.82 13.08 1.08
N CYS A 187 1.87 12.02 1.90
CA CYS A 187 1.50 12.11 3.33
C CYS A 187 2.18 13.26 4.09
N GLY A 188 3.44 13.57 3.79
CA GLY A 188 4.17 14.71 4.35
C GLY A 188 3.48 16.06 4.10
N GLU A 189 3.22 16.37 2.82
CA GLU A 189 2.54 17.61 2.43
C GLU A 189 1.09 17.66 2.94
N TRP A 190 0.39 16.51 2.87
CA TRP A 190 -0.99 16.37 3.34
C TRP A 190 -1.08 16.68 4.84
N ALA A 191 -0.30 15.98 5.66
CA ALA A 191 -0.31 16.16 7.12
C ALA A 191 0.11 17.58 7.50
N ASN A 192 1.17 18.14 6.90
CA ASN A 192 1.62 19.50 7.24
C ASN A 192 0.54 20.55 6.99
N CYS A 193 -0.10 20.51 5.82
CA CYS A 193 -1.14 21.46 5.45
C CYS A 193 -2.41 21.23 6.29
N PHE A 194 -2.81 19.99 6.50
CA PHE A 194 -3.97 19.65 7.32
C PHE A 194 -3.79 20.07 8.78
N THR A 195 -2.63 19.85 9.40
CA THR A 195 -2.35 20.31 10.76
C THR A 195 -2.48 21.84 10.86
N LEU A 196 -1.99 22.60 9.87
CA LEU A 196 -2.19 24.05 9.82
C LEU A 196 -3.68 24.41 9.78
N CYS A 197 -4.48 23.73 8.94
CA CYS A 197 -5.93 23.97 8.85
C CYS A 197 -6.65 23.69 10.17
N CYS A 198 -6.28 22.62 10.89
CA CYS A 198 -6.84 22.34 12.23
C CYS A 198 -6.52 23.47 13.23
N LEU A 199 -5.28 23.95 13.24
CA LEU A 199 -4.87 25.08 14.08
C LEU A 199 -5.58 26.39 13.67
N ALA A 200 -5.80 26.60 12.39
CA ALA A 200 -6.49 27.77 11.84
C ALA A 200 -7.95 27.83 12.31
N LEU A 201 -8.65 26.68 12.32
CA LEU A 201 -9.98 26.51 12.92
C LEU A 201 -9.97 26.58 14.47
N GLY A 202 -8.80 26.74 15.08
CA GLY A 202 -8.57 26.91 16.52
C GLY A 202 -8.63 25.66 17.36
N SER A 203 -8.49 24.49 16.74
CA SER A 203 -8.28 23.25 17.47
C SER A 203 -6.83 23.13 17.93
N ARG A 204 -6.61 22.52 19.10
CA ARG A 204 -5.27 22.09 19.52
C ARG A 204 -4.88 20.88 18.67
N ALA A 205 -3.75 20.97 17.97
CA ALA A 205 -3.30 19.92 17.06
C ALA A 205 -1.83 19.57 17.28
N ARG A 206 -1.52 18.28 17.15
CA ARG A 206 -0.15 17.73 17.13
C ARG A 206 0.15 17.20 15.74
N TRP A 207 1.38 17.42 15.29
CA TRP A 207 1.96 16.74 14.14
C TRP A 207 2.64 15.46 14.65
N VAL A 208 2.21 14.31 14.16
CA VAL A 208 2.71 13.01 14.59
C VAL A 208 3.66 12.45 13.55
N TRP A 209 4.85 12.09 14.01
CA TRP A 209 5.89 11.47 13.21
C TRP A 209 6.02 10.00 13.55
N ASN A 210 5.93 9.14 12.54
CA ASN A 210 6.34 7.75 12.65
C ASN A 210 7.70 7.53 11.97
N ALA A 211 8.59 6.83 12.67
CA ALA A 211 9.95 6.54 12.23
C ALA A 211 10.01 5.77 10.90
N GLU A 212 8.97 4.99 10.62
CA GLU A 212 8.77 4.27 9.37
C GLU A 212 7.98 5.16 8.39
N ASP A 213 8.54 6.32 8.01
CA ASP A 213 8.12 7.19 6.89
C ASP A 213 6.60 7.35 6.70
N HIS A 214 5.89 7.72 7.77
CA HIS A 214 4.51 8.19 7.69
C HIS A 214 4.29 9.28 8.73
N VAL A 215 3.36 10.19 8.44
CA VAL A 215 3.04 11.32 9.32
C VAL A 215 1.55 11.59 9.26
N TRP A 216 0.98 12.06 10.37
CA TRP A 216 -0.45 12.37 10.49
C TRP A 216 -0.67 13.44 11.57
N THR A 217 -1.93 13.71 11.92
CA THR A 217 -2.30 14.73 12.91
C THR A 217 -3.03 14.09 14.09
N GLU A 218 -2.83 14.60 15.31
CA GLU A 218 -3.77 14.39 16.42
C GLU A 218 -4.45 15.71 16.74
N VAL A 219 -5.73 15.68 17.08
CA VAL A 219 -6.49 16.85 17.54
C VAL A 219 -7.03 16.57 18.93
N TYR A 220 -6.91 17.53 19.84
CA TYR A 220 -7.51 17.39 21.17
C TYR A 220 -9.01 17.63 21.10
N SER A 221 -9.80 16.62 21.43
CA SER A 221 -11.25 16.71 21.51
C SER A 221 -11.66 17.34 22.84
N GLU A 222 -12.31 18.51 22.78
CA GLU A 222 -12.86 19.15 23.97
C GLU A 222 -14.02 18.35 24.59
N THR A 223 -14.67 17.48 23.81
CA THR A 223 -15.79 16.62 24.24
C THR A 223 -15.28 15.35 24.91
N LEU A 224 -14.40 14.62 24.23
CA LEU A 224 -13.86 13.35 24.69
C LEU A 224 -12.74 13.52 25.73
N LYS A 225 -12.24 14.75 25.91
CA LYS A 225 -11.15 15.11 26.84
C LYS A 225 -9.86 14.32 26.62
N ARG A 226 -9.57 13.97 25.36
CA ARG A 226 -8.34 13.27 24.96
C ARG A 226 -7.90 13.66 23.55
N TRP A 227 -6.66 13.29 23.23
CA TRP A 227 -6.14 13.39 21.87
C TRP A 227 -6.81 12.33 20.97
N VAL A 228 -7.26 12.78 19.80
CA VAL A 228 -7.94 11.99 18.79
C VAL A 228 -7.06 11.91 17.55
N HIS A 229 -6.85 10.69 17.06
CA HIS A 229 -6.14 10.44 15.82
C HIS A 229 -6.89 11.02 14.60
N CYS A 230 -6.18 11.71 13.71
CA CYS A 230 -6.71 12.25 12.46
C CYS A 230 -5.73 12.02 11.30
N ASP A 231 -6.10 11.19 10.32
CA ASP A 231 -5.32 10.99 9.09
C ASP A 231 -6.05 11.58 7.89
N SER A 232 -5.56 12.73 7.42
CA SER A 232 -6.11 13.44 6.25
C SER A 232 -5.98 12.66 4.93
N CYS A 233 -4.97 11.81 4.78
CA CYS A 233 -4.79 11.00 3.56
C CYS A 233 -5.88 9.92 3.47
N GLU A 234 -6.32 9.42 4.62
CA GLU A 234 -7.26 8.32 4.74
C GLU A 234 -8.67 8.79 5.12
N GLN A 235 -8.88 10.09 5.36
CA GLN A 235 -10.11 10.63 5.95
C GLN A 235 -10.47 9.88 7.25
N ALA A 236 -9.47 9.57 8.07
CA ALA A 236 -9.62 8.83 9.31
C ALA A 236 -9.87 9.79 10.47
N PHE A 237 -10.91 9.55 11.27
CA PHE A 237 -11.14 10.21 12.55
C PHE A 237 -11.23 9.15 13.64
N ASP A 238 -10.39 9.28 14.67
CA ASP A 238 -10.32 8.41 15.84
C ASP A 238 -10.08 6.91 15.58
N GLN A 239 -9.33 6.62 14.51
CA GLN A 239 -8.99 5.24 14.10
C GLN A 239 -7.48 4.93 14.23
N PRO A 240 -6.88 5.00 15.44
CA PRO A 240 -5.44 4.85 15.60
C PRO A 240 -4.91 3.45 15.23
N GLN A 241 -5.75 2.41 15.16
CA GLN A 241 -5.31 1.08 14.75
C GLN A 241 -5.23 0.90 13.23
N ILE A 242 -5.65 1.89 12.42
CA ILE A 242 -5.63 1.80 10.95
C ILE A 242 -4.26 1.41 10.39
N TYR A 243 -3.16 1.83 11.04
CA TYR A 243 -1.82 1.52 10.58
C TYR A 243 -1.41 0.11 10.96
N ALA A 244 -1.42 -0.21 12.26
CA ALA A 244 -0.86 -1.46 12.76
C ALA A 244 -1.77 -2.67 12.53
N VAL A 245 -3.09 -2.46 12.52
CA VAL A 245 -4.09 -3.48 12.21
C VAL A 245 -4.50 -3.36 10.76
N GLY A 246 -5.06 -2.22 10.35
CA GLY A 246 -5.61 -2.06 9.00
C GLY A 246 -4.59 -2.25 7.89
N TRP A 247 -3.38 -1.71 8.05
CA TRP A 247 -2.31 -1.89 7.06
C TRP A 247 -1.37 -3.04 7.42
N GLY A 248 -1.42 -3.62 8.62
CA GLY A 248 -0.37 -4.55 9.08
C GLY A 248 1.00 -3.87 9.25
N LYS A 249 1.04 -2.53 9.37
CA LYS A 249 2.28 -1.77 9.46
C LYS A 249 2.98 -2.01 10.79
N LYS A 250 4.23 -2.47 10.72
CA LYS A 250 5.09 -2.56 11.92
C LYS A 250 5.79 -1.23 12.18
N MET A 251 5.73 -0.73 13.42
CA MET A 251 6.22 0.60 13.78
C MET A 251 7.08 0.56 15.05
N SER A 252 8.14 1.38 15.10
CA SER A 252 9.05 1.46 16.27
C SER A 252 8.78 2.68 17.16
N TYR A 253 8.65 3.86 16.54
CA TYR A 253 8.40 5.12 17.24
C TYR A 253 7.27 5.88 16.54
N CYS A 254 6.28 6.33 17.32
CA CYS A 254 5.32 7.37 16.94
C CYS A 254 5.42 8.51 17.95
N LEU A 255 5.93 9.66 17.52
CA LEU A 255 6.18 10.82 18.38
C LEU A 255 5.31 11.98 17.94
N ALA A 256 4.52 12.53 18.87
CA ALA A 256 3.64 13.66 18.61
C ALA A 256 4.28 14.96 19.07
N PHE A 257 4.16 16.02 18.26
CA PHE A 257 4.73 17.34 18.54
C PHE A 257 3.69 18.45 18.35
N SER A 258 3.68 19.46 19.21
CA SER A 258 2.84 20.65 19.10
C SER A 258 3.55 21.90 19.64
N SER A 259 2.83 23.03 19.66
CA SER A 259 3.25 24.23 20.41
C SER A 259 3.34 23.99 21.92
N GLU A 260 2.67 22.98 22.44
CA GLU A 260 2.58 22.69 23.88
C GLU A 260 3.60 21.64 24.35
N GLY A 261 4.35 21.02 23.43
CA GLY A 261 5.36 20.03 23.77
C GLY A 261 5.43 18.84 22.82
N ALA A 262 5.98 17.74 23.32
CA ALA A 262 6.10 16.45 22.67
C ALA A 262 5.62 15.31 23.58
N GLN A 263 5.18 14.21 22.99
CA GLN A 263 4.79 12.98 23.69
C GLN A 263 5.16 11.74 22.86
N ASP A 264 5.62 10.68 23.51
CA ASP A 264 5.71 9.37 22.88
C ASP A 264 4.31 8.73 22.88
N VAL A 265 3.69 8.71 21.69
CA VAL A 265 2.35 8.19 21.47
C VAL A 265 2.38 6.80 20.85
N THR A 266 3.54 6.13 20.82
CA THR A 266 3.72 4.81 20.18
C THR A 266 2.66 3.81 20.64
N ARG A 267 2.33 3.74 21.94
CA ARG A 267 1.33 2.81 22.49
C ARG A 267 -0.10 3.04 21.99
N ARG A 268 -0.42 4.23 21.50
CA ARG A 268 -1.73 4.50 20.89
C ARG A 268 -1.90 3.75 19.57
N TYR A 269 -0.82 3.64 18.81
CA TYR A 269 -0.79 3.09 17.45
C TYR A 269 -0.25 1.65 17.39
N VAL A 270 0.59 1.26 18.34
CA VAL A 270 1.21 -0.07 18.44
C VAL A 270 0.81 -0.67 19.78
N ARG A 271 -0.16 -1.58 19.76
CA ARG A 271 -0.73 -2.17 20.99
C ARG A 271 -0.20 -3.59 21.26
N LYS A 272 0.24 -4.29 20.21
CA LYS A 272 0.77 -5.66 20.30
C LYS A 272 2.24 -5.72 19.96
N SER A 273 2.95 -6.70 20.53
CA SER A 273 4.38 -6.92 20.24
C SER A 273 4.63 -7.28 18.76
N GLU A 274 3.70 -7.98 18.11
CA GLU A 274 3.77 -8.37 16.70
C GLU A 274 3.72 -7.17 15.72
N GLN A 275 3.12 -6.06 16.16
CA GLN A 275 3.00 -4.78 15.46
C GLN A 275 4.21 -3.88 15.69
N SER A 276 5.09 -4.23 16.63
CA SER A 276 6.20 -3.40 17.06
C SER A 276 7.49 -3.77 16.31
N LEU A 277 8.28 -2.76 15.96
CA LEU A 277 9.66 -2.93 15.52
C LEU A 277 10.63 -2.63 16.67
N PRO A 278 11.82 -3.26 16.67
CA PRO A 278 12.86 -2.95 17.64
C PRO A 278 13.20 -1.45 17.65
N ARG A 279 13.16 -0.85 18.84
CA ARG A 279 13.49 0.56 19.08
C ARG A 279 15.00 0.74 19.19
N THR A 280 15.64 0.91 18.02
CA THR A 280 17.11 0.92 17.88
C THR A 280 17.71 2.27 17.53
N ARG A 281 16.89 3.33 17.34
CA ARG A 281 17.38 4.65 16.91
C ARG A 281 18.19 5.39 17.98
N GLY A 282 17.91 5.11 19.25
CA GLY A 282 18.63 5.63 20.40
C GLY A 282 18.09 5.06 21.70
N SER A 283 18.66 5.46 22.83
CA SER A 283 18.21 4.94 24.13
C SER A 283 16.85 5.54 24.53
N GLU A 284 16.04 4.77 25.27
CA GLU A 284 14.78 5.27 25.84
C GLU A 284 15.01 6.42 26.82
N GLU A 285 16.18 6.48 27.45
CA GLU A 285 16.55 7.61 28.32
C GLU A 285 16.79 8.89 27.51
N SER A 286 17.45 8.77 26.36
CA SER A 286 17.65 9.89 25.43
C SER A 286 16.31 10.44 24.91
N LEU A 287 15.36 9.55 24.60
CA LEU A 287 14.01 9.96 24.19
C LEU A 287 13.26 10.69 25.31
N ARG A 288 13.22 10.11 26.52
CA ARG A 288 12.55 10.73 27.67
C ARG A 288 13.15 12.09 28.00
N ARG A 289 14.48 12.22 27.89
CA ARG A 289 15.16 13.50 28.07
C ARG A 289 14.76 14.50 26.99
N ALA A 290 14.78 14.10 25.71
CA ALA A 290 14.37 14.99 24.61
C ALA A 290 12.94 15.52 24.80
N ILE A 291 12.00 14.63 25.15
CA ILE A 291 10.61 15.00 25.42
C ILE A 291 10.52 16.00 26.59
N ARG A 292 11.22 15.74 27.69
CA ARG A 292 11.25 16.65 28.84
C ARG A 292 11.76 18.03 28.47
N ASP A 293 12.91 18.10 27.81
CA ASP A 293 13.54 19.36 27.41
C ASP A 293 12.66 20.14 26.43
N ILE A 294 11.95 19.45 25.53
CA ILE A 294 10.97 20.07 24.62
C ILE A 294 9.78 20.62 25.41
N ASN A 295 9.22 19.86 26.35
CA ASN A 295 8.08 20.28 27.15
C ASN A 295 8.42 21.49 28.03
N ASP A 296 9.59 21.48 28.67
CA ASP A 296 10.08 22.60 29.47
C ASP A 296 10.25 23.88 28.65
N ARG A 297 10.71 23.75 27.40
CA ARG A 297 10.87 24.86 26.45
C ARG A 297 9.53 25.39 25.92
N CYS A 298 8.59 24.51 25.60
CA CYS A 298 7.34 24.87 24.95
C CYS A 298 6.27 25.42 25.91
N ARG A 299 6.31 25.05 27.20
CA ARG A 299 5.22 25.33 28.14
C ARG A 299 5.47 26.58 28.98
N ALA A 300 4.58 27.55 28.84
CA ALA A 300 4.53 28.72 29.71
C ALA A 300 4.22 28.31 31.16
N PRO A 301 4.78 29.00 32.18
CA PRO A 301 4.58 28.64 33.59
C PRO A 301 3.12 28.49 34.02
N ALA A 302 2.22 29.32 33.46
CA ALA A 302 0.79 29.31 33.77
C ALA A 302 0.07 28.03 33.31
N ASP A 303 0.52 27.41 32.21
CA ASP A 303 -0.15 26.25 31.60
C ASP A 303 0.40 24.92 32.13
N ARG A 304 1.56 24.94 32.82
CA ARG A 304 2.29 23.72 33.23
C ARG A 304 1.44 22.77 34.07
N ALA A 305 0.68 23.29 35.03
CA ALA A 305 -0.13 22.45 35.92
C ALA A 305 -1.25 21.73 35.14
N LYS A 306 -1.98 22.48 34.32
CA LYS A 306 -3.06 21.93 33.49
C LYS A 306 -2.52 20.90 32.48
N LEU A 307 -1.45 21.24 31.76
CA LEU A 307 -0.87 20.35 30.76
C LEU A 307 -0.26 19.10 31.40
N ALA A 308 0.30 19.19 32.61
CA ALA A 308 0.77 18.03 33.36
C ALA A 308 -0.39 17.08 33.74
N GLU A 309 -1.54 17.61 34.15
CA GLU A 309 -2.73 16.80 34.43
C GLU A 309 -3.24 16.08 33.16
N GLU A 310 -3.25 16.78 32.02
CA GLU A 310 -3.60 16.18 30.72
C GLU A 310 -2.59 15.12 30.27
N ASP A 311 -1.28 15.36 30.46
CA ASP A 311 -0.23 14.36 30.16
C ASP A 311 -0.36 13.12 31.04
N GLU A 312 -0.67 13.28 32.33
CA GLU A 312 -0.90 12.15 33.23
C GLU A 312 -2.15 11.36 32.82
N ALA A 313 -3.19 12.03 32.35
CA ALA A 313 -4.38 11.37 31.80
C ALA A 313 -4.05 10.59 30.52
N GLU A 314 -3.26 11.18 29.63
CA GLU A 314 -2.77 10.52 28.42
C GLU A 314 -1.86 9.32 28.75
N GLU A 315 -0.94 9.42 29.71
CA GLU A 315 -0.09 8.28 30.10
C GLU A 315 -0.91 7.14 30.72
N ARG A 316 -1.97 7.45 31.48
CA ARG A 316 -2.92 6.44 31.97
C ARG A 316 -3.64 5.73 30.81
N GLU A 317 -4.12 6.49 29.83
CA GLU A 317 -4.71 5.93 28.61
C GLU A 317 -3.70 5.03 27.86
N LEU A 318 -2.50 5.54 27.58
CA LEU A 318 -1.46 4.84 26.83
C LEU A 318 -0.98 3.56 27.53
N SER A 319 -0.91 3.58 28.86
CA SER A 319 -0.53 2.40 29.67
C SER A 319 -1.63 1.34 29.68
N ALA A 320 -2.90 1.73 29.58
CA ALA A 320 -4.03 0.79 29.57
C ALA A 320 -4.09 -0.06 28.28
N TYR A 321 -3.59 0.44 27.15
CA TYR A 321 -3.63 -0.29 25.87
C TYR A 321 -2.83 -1.61 25.86
N GLN A 322 -1.95 -1.85 26.83
CA GLN A 322 -1.25 -3.14 27.00
C GLN A 322 -1.96 -4.11 27.97
N ALA A 323 -2.89 -3.62 28.81
CA ALA A 323 -3.49 -4.38 29.90
C ALA A 323 -4.72 -5.19 29.47
N GLU A 324 -5.40 -4.81 28.38
CA GLU A 324 -6.55 -5.54 27.83
C GLU A 324 -6.45 -5.68 26.31
N PRO A 325 -6.83 -6.83 25.71
CA PRO A 325 -6.96 -6.95 24.27
C PRO A 325 -8.04 -5.97 23.80
N THR A 326 -7.64 -4.90 23.13
CA THR A 326 -8.60 -3.90 22.67
C THR A 326 -9.45 -4.48 21.54
N GLN A 327 -10.77 -4.33 21.63
CA GLN A 327 -11.67 -4.63 20.52
C GLN A 327 -11.40 -3.63 19.39
N THR A 328 -11.23 -4.12 18.15
CA THR A 328 -11.11 -3.28 16.96
C THR A 328 -12.43 -2.57 16.72
N VAL A 329 -12.40 -1.25 16.50
CA VAL A 329 -13.60 -0.48 16.17
C VAL A 329 -13.93 -0.74 14.69
N PRO A 330 -15.21 -0.96 14.31
CA PRO A 330 -15.60 -1.14 12.91
C PRO A 330 -15.04 -0.02 12.01
N GLY A 331 -14.29 -0.40 10.97
CA GLY A 331 -13.62 0.53 10.05
C GLY A 331 -12.11 0.73 10.28
N GLU A 332 -11.53 0.21 11.36
CA GLU A 332 -10.06 0.23 11.58
C GLU A 332 -9.31 -0.85 10.78
N GLU A 333 -9.99 -1.88 10.29
CA GLU A 333 -9.45 -2.97 9.46
C GLU A 333 -9.44 -2.61 7.96
N ARG A 334 -9.40 -1.33 7.64
CA ARG A 334 -9.42 -0.87 6.24
C ARG A 334 -8.00 -0.83 5.66
N PRO A 335 -7.80 -1.33 4.42
CA PRO A 335 -6.51 -1.28 3.76
C PRO A 335 -6.13 0.16 3.46
N ARG A 336 -4.83 0.41 3.31
CA ARG A 336 -4.30 1.74 3.02
C ARG A 336 -4.86 2.25 1.68
N GLU A 337 -5.46 3.43 1.66
CA GLU A 337 -5.96 4.04 0.42
C GLU A 337 -4.83 4.80 -0.29
N SER A 338 -4.00 5.55 0.45
CA SER A 338 -2.93 6.40 -0.11
C SER A 338 -1.62 5.66 -0.43
N GLY A 339 -0.82 6.17 -1.37
CA GLY A 339 0.49 5.58 -1.73
C GLY A 339 0.41 4.59 -2.90
N SER A 340 1.53 4.40 -3.60
CA SER A 340 1.62 3.44 -4.69
C SER A 340 1.63 2.00 -4.17
N THR A 341 1.13 1.06 -4.95
CA THR A 341 1.11 -0.38 -4.60
C THR A 341 2.51 -0.90 -4.24
N ALA A 342 3.52 -0.57 -5.05
CA ALA A 342 4.92 -0.92 -4.79
C ALA A 342 5.47 -0.35 -3.46
N TRP A 343 4.98 0.81 -3.02
CA TRP A 343 5.36 1.42 -1.74
C TRP A 343 4.72 0.71 -0.54
N LYS A 344 3.45 0.31 -0.65
CA LYS A 344 2.72 -0.45 0.37
C LYS A 344 3.36 -1.83 0.58
N GLU A 345 3.66 -2.51 -0.52
CA GLU A 345 4.28 -3.85 -0.53
C GLU A 345 5.68 -3.87 0.09
N ALA A 346 6.54 -2.89 -0.23
CA ALA A 346 7.91 -2.82 0.28
C ALA A 346 8.01 -2.73 1.81
N ARG A 347 6.89 -2.41 2.48
CA ARG A 347 6.81 -2.14 3.91
C ARG A 347 6.05 -3.22 4.68
N GLY A 348 5.63 -4.27 3.96
CA GLY A 348 4.77 -5.31 4.52
C GLY A 348 3.40 -4.77 4.94
N GLU A 349 2.98 -3.61 4.41
CA GLU A 349 1.72 -2.96 4.73
C GLU A 349 0.54 -3.55 3.93
N MET A 350 0.70 -4.80 3.50
CA MET A 350 -0.22 -5.59 2.67
C MET A 350 -0.41 -6.94 3.36
N GLU A 351 -1.00 -6.94 4.56
CA GLU A 351 -1.51 -8.17 5.18
C GLU A 351 -2.99 -8.29 4.83
N GLY A 352 -3.36 -9.35 4.08
CA GLY A 352 -4.75 -9.69 3.79
C GLY A 352 -5.24 -9.43 2.37
N GLU A 353 -4.44 -8.81 1.49
CA GLU A 353 -4.74 -8.94 0.06
C GLU A 353 -4.35 -10.36 -0.38
N GLU A 354 -5.35 -11.24 -0.37
CA GLU A 354 -5.41 -12.37 -1.28
C GLU A 354 -4.87 -11.91 -2.63
N TYR A 355 -3.66 -12.36 -2.96
CA TYR A 355 -3.09 -12.21 -4.29
C TYR A 355 -3.83 -13.18 -5.21
N ASP A 356 -5.12 -12.91 -5.39
CA ASP A 356 -5.99 -13.67 -6.24
C ASP A 356 -5.75 -13.18 -7.67
N SER A 357 -4.86 -13.90 -8.34
CA SER A 357 -4.35 -13.71 -9.71
C SER A 357 -5.40 -13.77 -10.82
N GLU A 358 -6.67 -13.69 -10.44
CA GLU A 358 -7.81 -13.92 -11.31
C GLU A 358 -8.17 -12.67 -12.13
N ALA A 359 -7.77 -11.46 -11.68
CA ALA A 359 -7.98 -10.22 -12.43
C ALA A 359 -6.84 -9.17 -12.35
N THR A 360 -5.80 -9.38 -11.53
CA THR A 360 -4.55 -8.60 -11.48
C THR A 360 -3.32 -9.50 -11.71
N GLY A 361 -2.24 -8.98 -12.28
CA GLY A 361 -0.98 -9.73 -12.46
C GLY A 361 -0.89 -10.55 -13.76
N ILE A 362 -0.20 -11.70 -13.70
CA ILE A 362 0.11 -12.57 -14.86
C ILE A 362 -1.15 -12.99 -15.65
N GLY A 363 -2.28 -13.22 -14.97
CA GLY A 363 -3.55 -13.54 -15.63
C GLY A 363 -4.03 -12.41 -16.54
N LEU A 364 -3.93 -11.16 -16.08
CA LEU A 364 -4.28 -9.98 -16.87
C LEU A 364 -3.31 -9.78 -18.05
N MET A 365 -2.01 -10.02 -17.87
CA MET A 365 -1.03 -9.96 -18.96
C MET A 365 -1.39 -10.92 -20.11
N MET A 366 -1.73 -12.17 -19.76
CA MET A 366 -2.15 -13.17 -20.75
C MET A 366 -3.48 -12.79 -21.40
N THR A 367 -4.44 -12.29 -20.64
CA THR A 367 -5.74 -11.80 -21.14
C THR A 367 -5.55 -10.68 -22.17
N LYS A 368 -4.74 -9.66 -21.85
CA LYS A 368 -4.40 -8.56 -22.76
C LYS A 368 -3.75 -9.07 -24.04
N ALA A 369 -2.80 -10.00 -23.93
CA ALA A 369 -2.12 -10.57 -25.08
C ALA A 369 -3.06 -11.35 -25.99
N LEU A 370 -3.93 -12.20 -25.42
CA LEU A 370 -4.93 -12.97 -26.18
C LEU A 370 -5.96 -12.05 -26.86
N ALA A 371 -6.49 -11.07 -26.13
CA ALA A 371 -7.43 -10.09 -26.68
C ALA A 371 -6.79 -9.28 -27.82
N GLY A 372 -5.58 -8.75 -27.60
CA GLY A 372 -4.82 -7.99 -28.60
C GLY A 372 -4.41 -8.82 -29.83
N ALA A 373 -4.23 -10.14 -29.68
CA ALA A 373 -3.97 -11.05 -30.79
C ALA A 373 -5.23 -11.44 -31.59
N GLY A 374 -6.40 -10.89 -31.24
CA GLY A 374 -7.64 -11.09 -31.97
C GLY A 374 -8.51 -12.25 -31.46
N ALA A 375 -8.32 -12.69 -30.21
CA ALA A 375 -9.26 -13.61 -29.58
C ALA A 375 -10.67 -12.97 -29.55
N LYS A 376 -11.64 -13.65 -30.16
CA LYS A 376 -13.00 -13.12 -30.33
C LYS A 376 -13.71 -12.90 -29.00
N LYS A 377 -13.49 -13.79 -28.03
CA LYS A 377 -13.97 -13.69 -26.66
C LYS A 377 -12.89 -14.22 -25.71
N VAL A 378 -12.64 -13.50 -24.64
CA VAL A 378 -11.73 -13.89 -23.55
C VAL A 378 -12.52 -13.75 -22.25
N TYR A 379 -12.94 -14.88 -21.68
CA TYR A 379 -13.61 -14.88 -20.38
C TYR A 379 -12.56 -14.78 -19.29
N ILE A 380 -12.57 -13.68 -18.55
CA ILE A 380 -11.72 -13.52 -17.37
C ILE A 380 -12.54 -13.93 -16.15
N LEU A 381 -12.08 -14.95 -15.44
CA LEU A 381 -12.77 -15.54 -14.30
C LEU A 381 -12.11 -15.07 -13.01
N GLY A 382 -12.91 -14.65 -12.04
CA GLY A 382 -12.39 -14.34 -10.71
C GLY A 382 -13.40 -14.05 -9.61
N ARG A 383 -12.98 -14.04 -8.34
CA ARG A 383 -13.88 -13.73 -7.22
C ARG A 383 -14.21 -12.24 -7.07
N ARG A 384 -13.31 -11.36 -7.49
CA ARG A 384 -13.43 -9.91 -7.28
C ARG A 384 -14.04 -9.22 -8.50
N ARG A 385 -15.35 -9.00 -8.45
CA ARG A 385 -16.13 -8.43 -9.56
C ARG A 385 -15.58 -7.10 -10.07
N GLU A 386 -15.25 -6.17 -9.18
CA GLU A 386 -14.76 -4.83 -9.56
C GLU A 386 -13.47 -4.91 -10.40
N VAL A 387 -12.53 -5.77 -10.01
CA VAL A 387 -11.26 -5.98 -10.72
C VAL A 387 -11.49 -6.63 -12.10
N LEU A 388 -12.46 -7.55 -12.19
CA LEU A 388 -12.84 -8.14 -13.48
C LEU A 388 -13.46 -7.11 -14.42
N GLU A 389 -14.29 -6.20 -13.89
CA GLU A 389 -14.90 -5.12 -14.66
C GLU A 389 -13.85 -4.12 -15.16
N GLU A 390 -12.83 -3.79 -14.36
CA GLU A 390 -11.67 -3.01 -14.80
C GLU A 390 -10.89 -3.69 -15.93
N ALA A 391 -10.62 -4.99 -15.81
CA ALA A 391 -9.95 -5.77 -16.84
C ALA A 391 -10.78 -5.82 -18.14
N ALA A 392 -12.10 -5.98 -18.01
CA ALA A 392 -13.03 -5.99 -19.15
C ALA A 392 -13.08 -4.64 -19.89
N ALA A 393 -12.91 -3.53 -19.16
CA ALA A 393 -12.87 -2.19 -19.76
C ALA A 393 -11.67 -1.97 -20.70
N LEU A 394 -10.63 -2.80 -20.62
CA LEU A 394 -9.42 -2.67 -21.45
C LEU A 394 -9.63 -3.11 -22.90
N HIS A 395 -10.55 -4.03 -23.16
CA HIS A 395 -10.81 -4.52 -24.52
C HIS A 395 -12.21 -5.16 -24.64
N PRO A 396 -12.99 -4.84 -25.69
CA PRO A 396 -14.39 -5.29 -25.81
C PRO A 396 -14.58 -6.81 -25.95
N SER A 397 -13.53 -7.56 -26.25
CA SER A 397 -13.59 -9.03 -26.28
C SER A 397 -13.39 -9.68 -24.90
N ILE A 398 -13.00 -8.90 -23.87
CA ILE A 398 -12.83 -9.40 -22.51
C ILE A 398 -14.19 -9.38 -21.81
N ILE A 399 -14.59 -10.53 -21.27
CA ILE A 399 -15.90 -10.73 -20.64
C ILE A 399 -15.66 -11.16 -19.19
N PRO A 400 -16.10 -10.38 -18.18
CA PRO A 400 -15.91 -10.71 -16.79
C PRO A 400 -16.89 -11.81 -16.35
N VAL A 401 -16.40 -12.81 -15.63
CA VAL A 401 -17.21 -13.89 -15.07
C VAL A 401 -16.81 -14.09 -13.62
N GLU A 402 -17.74 -13.82 -12.70
CA GLU A 402 -17.48 -14.06 -11.28
C GLU A 402 -17.38 -15.57 -11.02
N CYS A 403 -16.26 -16.03 -10.46
CA CYS A 403 -16.00 -17.45 -10.26
C CYS A 403 -14.99 -17.68 -9.14
N ASP A 404 -15.35 -18.50 -8.15
CA ASP A 404 -14.43 -19.09 -7.17
C ASP A 404 -13.99 -20.50 -7.61
N VAL A 405 -12.74 -20.62 -8.07
CA VAL A 405 -12.19 -21.90 -8.54
C VAL A 405 -12.07 -22.97 -7.45
N SER A 406 -12.20 -22.60 -6.17
CA SER A 406 -12.12 -23.52 -5.03
C SER A 406 -13.41 -24.33 -4.85
N THR A 407 -14.49 -24.01 -5.57
CA THR A 407 -15.80 -24.67 -5.47
C THR A 407 -16.34 -25.15 -6.82
N LYS A 408 -16.88 -26.38 -6.84
CA LYS A 408 -17.45 -26.98 -8.07
C LYS A 408 -18.69 -26.25 -8.58
N SER A 409 -19.55 -25.78 -7.67
CA SER A 409 -20.77 -25.05 -8.04
C SER A 409 -20.45 -23.75 -8.77
N SER A 410 -19.41 -23.02 -8.32
CA SER A 410 -18.99 -21.80 -8.99
C SER A 410 -18.36 -22.08 -10.35
N LEU A 411 -17.51 -23.12 -10.46
CA LEU A 411 -16.97 -23.55 -11.75
C LEU A 411 -18.08 -23.95 -12.73
N GLN A 412 -19.09 -24.69 -12.26
CA GLN A 412 -20.23 -25.08 -13.09
C GLN A 412 -21.02 -23.85 -13.57
N ALA A 413 -21.26 -22.86 -12.69
CA ALA A 413 -21.94 -21.63 -13.08
C ALA A 413 -21.17 -20.87 -14.18
N ALA A 414 -19.84 -20.82 -14.11
CA ALA A 414 -19.01 -20.24 -15.16
C ALA A 414 -19.10 -21.03 -16.48
N VAL A 415 -19.08 -22.37 -16.41
CA VAL A 415 -19.27 -23.24 -17.59
C VAL A 415 -20.65 -23.02 -18.22
N ASP A 416 -21.71 -22.94 -17.42
CA ASP A 416 -23.08 -22.73 -17.89
C ASP A 416 -23.21 -21.37 -18.62
N PHE A 417 -22.58 -20.33 -18.06
CA PHE A 417 -22.51 -19.02 -18.68
C PHE A 417 -21.80 -19.06 -20.05
N VAL A 418 -20.60 -19.65 -20.11
CA VAL A 418 -19.83 -19.75 -21.36
C VAL A 418 -20.53 -20.64 -22.39
N THR A 419 -21.18 -21.71 -21.94
CA THR A 419 -21.98 -22.60 -22.79
C THR A 419 -23.12 -21.83 -23.46
N LYS A 420 -23.82 -20.99 -22.70
CA LYS A 420 -24.90 -20.15 -23.23
C LYS A 420 -24.40 -19.07 -24.18
N ASP A 421 -23.24 -18.48 -23.91
CA ASP A 421 -22.73 -17.31 -24.62
C ASP A 421 -21.89 -17.64 -25.88
N ALA A 422 -21.08 -18.71 -25.84
CA ALA A 422 -20.26 -19.15 -26.99
C ALA A 422 -20.44 -20.62 -27.35
N GLY A 423 -20.75 -21.49 -26.39
CA GLY A 423 -20.95 -22.93 -26.63
C GLY A 423 -19.68 -23.75 -26.79
N TYR A 424 -18.50 -23.12 -26.79
CA TYR A 424 -17.20 -23.78 -26.82
C TYR A 424 -16.09 -22.85 -26.32
N VAL A 425 -14.93 -23.42 -26.00
CA VAL A 425 -13.67 -22.70 -25.80
C VAL A 425 -12.53 -23.43 -26.51
N ASN A 426 -11.53 -22.70 -26.98
CA ASN A 426 -10.32 -23.31 -27.57
C ASN A 426 -9.15 -23.41 -26.57
N LEU A 427 -9.20 -22.60 -25.51
CA LEU A 427 -8.11 -22.47 -24.55
C LEU A 427 -8.70 -22.24 -23.17
N VAL A 428 -8.22 -23.00 -22.19
CA VAL A 428 -8.42 -22.73 -20.76
C VAL A 428 -7.05 -22.41 -20.16
N VAL A 429 -6.93 -21.27 -19.49
CA VAL A 429 -5.73 -20.92 -18.72
C VAL A 429 -6.07 -21.00 -17.23
N ALA A 430 -5.69 -22.08 -16.58
CA ALA A 430 -5.89 -22.30 -15.16
C ALA A 430 -4.75 -21.62 -14.39
N ASN A 431 -4.91 -20.31 -14.16
CA ASN A 431 -3.89 -19.43 -13.60
C ASN A 431 -3.99 -19.23 -12.09
N SER A 432 -5.19 -19.37 -11.50
CA SER A 432 -5.46 -19.06 -10.10
C SER A 432 -4.44 -19.66 -9.14
N GLY A 433 -4.01 -18.88 -8.17
CA GLY A 433 -3.15 -19.38 -7.12
C GLY A 433 -2.81 -18.40 -6.02
N VAL A 434 -2.39 -18.96 -4.88
CA VAL A 434 -1.99 -18.27 -3.64
C VAL A 434 -0.63 -18.78 -3.16
N ILE A 435 0.08 -17.98 -2.39
CA ILE A 435 1.41 -18.34 -1.85
C ILE A 435 1.28 -19.33 -0.66
N GLY A 436 0.23 -19.19 0.13
CA GLY A 436 0.12 -19.88 1.42
C GLY A 436 1.10 -19.34 2.46
N PRO A 437 1.43 -20.13 3.49
CA PRO A 437 2.36 -19.75 4.54
C PRO A 437 3.72 -19.31 4.00
N VAL A 438 4.20 -18.14 4.46
CA VAL A 438 5.46 -17.52 3.98
C VAL A 438 6.71 -17.95 4.75
N LYS A 439 6.55 -18.82 5.75
CA LYS A 439 7.67 -19.38 6.52
C LYS A 439 8.47 -20.35 5.65
N ARG A 440 9.80 -20.38 5.86
CA ARG A 440 10.76 -21.10 5.01
C ARG A 440 11.94 -21.61 5.82
N TYR A 441 12.66 -22.57 5.24
CA TYR A 441 13.91 -23.05 5.84
C TYR A 441 14.92 -21.90 5.97
N ASN A 442 15.43 -21.69 7.19
CA ASN A 442 16.44 -20.68 7.46
C ASN A 442 17.66 -21.31 8.14
N PRO A 443 18.82 -21.41 7.46
CA PRO A 443 20.03 -22.04 8.02
C PRO A 443 20.65 -21.24 9.17
N ALA A 444 20.22 -20.00 9.39
CA ALA A 444 20.67 -19.19 10.53
C ALA A 444 19.95 -19.54 11.84
N LEU A 445 18.87 -20.33 11.80
CA LEU A 445 18.11 -20.73 12.99
C LEU A 445 18.62 -22.05 13.56
N SER A 446 18.56 -22.19 14.88
CA SER A 446 18.71 -23.49 15.54
C SER A 446 17.59 -24.45 15.16
N VAL A 447 17.78 -25.75 15.40
CA VAL A 447 16.73 -26.76 15.13
C VAL A 447 15.44 -26.48 15.93
N GLN A 448 15.56 -25.96 17.15
CA GLN A 448 14.42 -25.59 17.97
C GLN A 448 13.64 -24.43 17.36
N GLU A 449 14.33 -23.36 16.97
CA GLU A 449 13.72 -22.19 16.31
C GLU A 449 13.14 -22.55 14.94
N LEU A 450 13.81 -23.45 14.19
CA LEU A 450 13.31 -23.96 12.92
C LEU A 450 12.03 -24.76 13.11
N ARG A 451 11.97 -25.63 14.14
CA ARG A 451 10.75 -26.37 14.50
C ARG A 451 9.65 -25.39 14.89
N GLN A 452 9.93 -24.41 15.72
CA GLN A 452 8.95 -23.39 16.09
C GLN A 452 8.39 -22.67 14.86
N THR A 453 9.28 -22.18 13.99
CA THR A 453 8.92 -21.43 12.78
C THR A 453 8.11 -22.24 11.76
N LEU A 454 8.44 -23.52 11.57
CA LEU A 454 7.85 -24.35 10.49
C LEU A 454 6.75 -25.32 10.97
N PHE A 455 6.74 -25.68 12.26
CA PHE A 455 5.77 -26.60 12.83
C PHE A 455 4.76 -25.88 13.73
N ASP A 456 5.23 -25.04 14.67
CA ASP A 456 4.31 -24.41 15.64
C ASP A 456 3.59 -23.19 15.03
N GLU A 457 4.28 -22.41 14.19
CA GLU A 457 3.74 -21.18 13.60
C GLU A 457 3.02 -21.35 12.25
N VAL A 458 3.18 -22.50 11.58
CA VAL A 458 2.54 -22.77 10.29
C VAL A 458 1.34 -23.69 10.50
N SER A 459 0.14 -23.19 10.22
CA SER A 459 -1.06 -24.01 10.25
C SER A 459 -1.05 -25.04 9.12
N MET A 460 -1.46 -26.27 9.44
CA MET A 460 -1.74 -27.30 8.41
C MET A 460 -2.89 -26.87 7.50
N GLU A 461 -3.83 -26.08 8.00
CA GLU A 461 -4.97 -25.56 7.23
C GLU A 461 -4.48 -24.60 6.15
N ASP A 462 -3.68 -23.59 6.50
CA ASP A 462 -3.13 -22.64 5.53
C ASP A 462 -2.24 -23.32 4.48
N PHE A 463 -1.46 -24.31 4.91
CA PHE A 463 -0.67 -25.13 3.99
C PHE A 463 -1.59 -25.87 3.01
N THR A 464 -2.64 -26.52 3.52
CA THR A 464 -3.60 -27.27 2.72
C THR A 464 -4.38 -26.36 1.78
N GLN A 465 -4.76 -25.17 2.24
CA GLN A 465 -5.48 -24.18 1.45
C GLN A 465 -4.67 -23.73 0.24
N ALA A 466 -3.36 -23.56 0.39
CA ALA A 466 -2.49 -23.24 -0.74
C ALA A 466 -2.48 -24.35 -1.80
N LEU A 467 -2.48 -25.62 -1.39
CA LEU A 467 -2.62 -26.76 -2.31
C LEU A 467 -4.04 -26.83 -2.89
N HIS A 468 -5.06 -26.54 -2.09
CA HIS A 468 -6.45 -26.58 -2.53
C HIS A 468 -6.68 -25.63 -3.69
N VAL A 469 -6.25 -24.37 -3.58
CA VAL A 469 -6.39 -23.40 -4.68
C VAL A 469 -5.47 -23.76 -5.85
N ASN A 470 -4.16 -23.91 -5.60
CA ASN A 470 -3.15 -24.01 -6.67
C ASN A 470 -3.18 -25.34 -7.42
N VAL A 471 -3.69 -26.41 -6.79
CA VAL A 471 -3.68 -27.78 -7.33
C VAL A 471 -5.10 -28.23 -7.60
N SER A 472 -5.94 -28.35 -6.58
CA SER A 472 -7.30 -28.85 -6.74
C SER A 472 -8.14 -27.89 -7.59
N GLY A 473 -8.14 -26.58 -7.26
CA GLY A 473 -8.89 -25.57 -7.99
C GLY A 473 -8.50 -25.52 -9.47
N ALA A 474 -7.20 -25.46 -9.76
CA ALA A 474 -6.70 -25.52 -11.13
C ALA A 474 -7.11 -26.82 -11.85
N TYR A 475 -6.91 -27.98 -11.23
CA TYR A 475 -7.27 -29.27 -11.80
C TYR A 475 -8.78 -29.40 -12.08
N PHE A 476 -9.63 -28.98 -11.15
CA PHE A 476 -11.07 -29.01 -11.33
C PHE A 476 -11.57 -27.96 -12.33
N THR A 477 -10.87 -26.83 -12.47
CA THR A 477 -11.12 -25.86 -13.55
C THR A 477 -10.91 -26.53 -14.92
N MET A 478 -9.80 -27.25 -15.10
CA MET A 478 -9.59 -28.03 -16.32
C MET A 478 -10.73 -29.02 -16.57
N LEU A 479 -11.11 -29.81 -15.55
CA LEU A 479 -12.16 -30.82 -15.68
C LEU A 479 -13.51 -30.21 -16.05
N ALA A 480 -13.89 -29.11 -15.41
CA ALA A 480 -15.16 -28.43 -15.64
C ALA A 480 -15.33 -27.98 -17.09
N PHE A 481 -14.24 -27.58 -17.75
CA PHE A 481 -14.26 -27.06 -19.12
C PHE A 481 -13.98 -28.10 -20.22
N LEU A 482 -13.80 -29.39 -19.90
CA LEU A 482 -13.44 -30.42 -20.89
C LEU A 482 -14.46 -30.53 -22.04
N GLU A 483 -15.75 -30.45 -21.75
CA GLU A 483 -16.79 -30.53 -22.78
C GLU A 483 -16.77 -29.33 -23.74
N LEU A 484 -16.50 -28.13 -23.20
CA LEU A 484 -16.34 -26.92 -24.02
C LEU A 484 -15.06 -26.94 -24.86
N LEU A 485 -13.98 -27.54 -24.36
CA LEU A 485 -12.73 -27.75 -25.11
C LEU A 485 -12.92 -28.74 -26.26
N ASP A 486 -13.62 -29.85 -26.02
CA ASP A 486 -13.99 -30.83 -27.05
C ASP A 486 -14.92 -30.20 -28.11
N ALA A 487 -15.89 -29.38 -27.67
CA ALA A 487 -16.71 -28.58 -28.58
C ALA A 487 -15.86 -27.62 -29.44
N GLY A 488 -14.79 -27.03 -28.86
CA GLY A 488 -13.85 -26.19 -29.59
C GLY A 488 -13.10 -26.93 -30.70
N ASN A 489 -12.70 -28.19 -30.46
CA ASN A 489 -12.11 -29.05 -31.48
C ASN A 489 -13.12 -29.36 -32.60
N LYS A 490 -14.38 -29.63 -32.26
CA LYS A 490 -15.44 -29.87 -33.24
C LYS A 490 -15.71 -28.64 -34.10
N GLU A 491 -15.67 -27.45 -33.52
CA GLU A 491 -15.78 -26.20 -34.28
C GLU A 491 -14.58 -25.93 -35.19
N ALA A 492 -13.37 -26.31 -34.77
CA ALA A 492 -12.21 -26.25 -35.65
C ALA A 492 -12.43 -27.10 -36.93
N LEU A 493 -13.00 -28.30 -36.80
CA LEU A 493 -13.32 -29.16 -37.95
C LEU A 493 -14.39 -28.57 -38.89
N ARG A 494 -15.23 -27.66 -38.39
CA ARG A 494 -16.22 -26.92 -39.20
C ARG A 494 -15.64 -25.68 -39.88
N GLY A 495 -14.33 -25.42 -39.74
CA GLY A 495 -13.63 -24.28 -40.32
C GLY A 495 -13.30 -23.17 -39.31
N GLY A 496 -13.49 -23.41 -38.01
CA GLY A 496 -13.13 -22.46 -36.95
C GLY A 496 -11.63 -22.30 -36.70
N PHE A 497 -11.27 -21.66 -35.59
CA PHE A 497 -9.87 -21.50 -35.19
C PHE A 497 -9.21 -22.87 -35.02
N GLY A 498 -8.09 -23.10 -35.72
CA GLY A 498 -7.43 -24.40 -35.75
C GLY A 498 -7.95 -25.35 -36.83
N ALA A 499 -8.69 -24.88 -37.84
CA ALA A 499 -9.16 -25.71 -38.95
C ALA A 499 -8.06 -26.58 -39.57
N PRO A 500 -8.38 -27.80 -40.04
CA PRO A 500 -7.40 -28.71 -40.65
C PRO A 500 -6.60 -28.06 -41.79
N THR A 501 -5.30 -28.37 -41.88
CA THR A 501 -4.45 -27.86 -42.98
C THR A 501 -4.75 -28.50 -44.32
N LYS A 502 -5.27 -29.73 -44.32
CA LYS A 502 -5.70 -30.47 -45.51
C LYS A 502 -7.21 -30.57 -45.51
N GLY A 503 -7.85 -30.18 -46.61
CA GLY A 503 -9.30 -30.31 -46.77
C GLY A 503 -9.76 -31.76 -46.60
N GLY A 504 -10.85 -31.97 -45.85
CA GLY A 504 -11.41 -33.29 -45.56
C GLY A 504 -10.73 -34.07 -44.43
N SER A 505 -9.69 -33.52 -43.78
CA SER A 505 -9.11 -34.11 -42.58
C SER A 505 -10.00 -33.88 -41.35
N ASP A 506 -10.05 -34.88 -40.48
CA ASP A 506 -10.73 -34.87 -39.17
C ASP A 506 -9.79 -34.46 -38.02
N VAL A 507 -8.61 -33.92 -38.33
CA VAL A 507 -7.61 -33.52 -37.34
C VAL A 507 -7.42 -32.00 -37.36
N PRO A 508 -7.75 -31.28 -36.27
CA PRO A 508 -7.49 -29.85 -36.17
C PRO A 508 -6.00 -29.54 -36.32
N SER A 509 -5.67 -28.45 -37.03
CA SER A 509 -4.30 -27.93 -37.08
C SER A 509 -3.85 -27.27 -35.77
N ILE A 510 -4.81 -26.82 -34.96
CA ILE A 510 -4.61 -26.39 -33.59
C ILE A 510 -5.69 -27.06 -32.76
N GLN A 511 -5.26 -27.97 -31.90
CA GLN A 511 -6.12 -28.61 -30.91
C GLN A 511 -6.35 -27.70 -29.71
N SER A 512 -7.58 -27.75 -29.19
CA SER A 512 -7.96 -27.15 -27.92
C SER A 512 -7.00 -27.57 -26.80
N GLN A 513 -6.76 -26.67 -25.84
CA GLN A 513 -5.78 -26.96 -24.80
C GLN A 513 -6.08 -26.33 -23.45
N VAL A 514 -5.40 -26.86 -22.44
CA VAL A 514 -5.30 -26.31 -21.11
C VAL A 514 -3.87 -25.86 -20.87
N ILE A 515 -3.71 -24.66 -20.32
CA ILE A 515 -2.43 -24.15 -19.84
C ILE A 515 -2.55 -23.94 -18.33
N PHE A 516 -1.73 -24.64 -17.55
CA PHE A 516 -1.58 -24.37 -16.12
C PHE A 516 -0.51 -23.32 -15.87
N THR A 517 -0.70 -22.50 -14.83
CA THR A 517 0.37 -21.63 -14.33
C THR A 517 1.12 -22.28 -13.17
N SER A 518 2.29 -22.83 -13.46
CA SER A 518 3.28 -23.28 -12.49
C SER A 518 4.18 -22.11 -12.05
N SER A 519 5.45 -22.36 -11.75
CA SER A 519 6.47 -21.36 -11.38
C SER A 519 7.85 -22.02 -11.43
N ILE A 520 8.92 -21.24 -11.58
CA ILE A 520 10.28 -21.76 -11.33
C ILE A 520 10.45 -22.36 -9.93
N SER A 521 9.63 -21.97 -8.96
CA SER A 521 9.62 -22.58 -7.63
C SER A 521 9.32 -24.08 -7.68
N ALA A 522 8.66 -24.58 -8.74
CA ALA A 522 8.47 -26.02 -8.95
C ALA A 522 9.78 -26.80 -9.07
N TYR A 523 10.86 -26.14 -9.48
CA TYR A 523 12.19 -26.75 -9.71
C TYR A 523 13.22 -26.32 -8.67
N SER A 524 13.00 -25.19 -7.99
CA SER A 524 13.93 -24.64 -7.02
C SER A 524 13.98 -25.50 -5.75
N ARG A 525 15.18 -25.95 -5.38
CA ARG A 525 15.47 -26.53 -4.06
C ARG A 525 16.08 -25.50 -3.11
N PHE A 526 16.07 -24.23 -3.50
CA PHE A 526 16.68 -23.16 -2.74
C PHE A 526 15.77 -22.70 -1.60
N ARG A 527 16.39 -22.42 -0.45
CA ARG A 527 15.72 -22.12 0.83
C ARG A 527 14.80 -20.88 0.84
N THR A 528 14.84 -20.06 -0.20
CA THR A 528 13.99 -18.86 -0.30
C THR A 528 12.57 -19.19 -0.70
N SER A 529 12.33 -20.36 -1.30
CA SER A 529 11.00 -20.86 -1.68
C SER A 529 10.22 -21.35 -0.44
N THR A 530 8.93 -21.04 -0.39
CA THR A 530 8.05 -21.47 0.71
C THR A 530 7.57 -22.91 0.46
N PRO A 531 7.55 -23.80 1.48
CA PRO A 531 7.24 -25.21 1.27
C PRO A 531 5.86 -25.48 0.65
N ALA A 532 4.81 -24.77 1.08
CA ALA A 532 3.46 -24.95 0.53
C ALA A 532 3.39 -24.55 -0.95
N TYR A 533 3.88 -23.35 -1.28
CA TYR A 533 3.89 -22.86 -2.66
C TYR A 533 4.72 -23.75 -3.58
N THR A 534 5.97 -24.06 -3.18
CA THR A 534 6.89 -24.87 -3.98
C THR A 534 6.29 -26.25 -4.27
N SER A 535 5.69 -26.89 -3.26
CA SER A 535 5.04 -28.19 -3.41
C SER A 535 3.84 -28.11 -4.33
N SER A 536 3.02 -27.07 -4.20
CA SER A 536 1.85 -26.87 -5.05
C SER A 536 2.22 -26.63 -6.52
N LYS A 537 3.28 -25.86 -6.80
CA LYS A 537 3.73 -25.56 -8.16
C LYS A 537 4.44 -26.76 -8.81
N ALA A 538 5.13 -27.59 -8.02
CA ALA A 538 5.62 -28.89 -8.47
C ALA A 538 4.47 -29.86 -8.78
N ALA A 539 3.45 -29.92 -7.91
CA ALA A 539 2.27 -30.75 -8.11
C ALA A 539 1.51 -30.38 -9.39
N ILE A 540 1.24 -29.09 -9.64
CA ILE A 540 0.53 -28.68 -10.85
C ILE A 540 1.36 -28.89 -12.12
N ALA A 541 2.70 -28.75 -12.06
CA ALA A 541 3.58 -29.08 -13.18
C ALA A 541 3.55 -30.59 -13.50
N HIS A 542 3.48 -31.44 -12.49
CA HIS A 542 3.31 -32.87 -12.69
C HIS A 542 1.92 -33.22 -13.23
N LEU A 543 0.87 -32.61 -12.68
CA LEU A 543 -0.51 -32.79 -13.17
C LEU A 543 -0.65 -32.37 -14.64
N ALA A 544 0.06 -31.33 -15.09
CA ALA A 544 0.08 -30.95 -16.49
C ALA A 544 0.58 -32.11 -17.39
N LYS A 545 1.68 -32.77 -17.02
CA LYS A 545 2.24 -33.94 -17.74
C LYS A 545 1.34 -35.18 -17.66
N HIS A 546 0.73 -35.40 -16.50
CA HIS A 546 -0.21 -36.49 -16.32
C HIS A 546 -1.45 -36.28 -17.19
N ALA A 547 -2.04 -35.08 -17.15
CA ALA A 547 -3.22 -34.73 -17.94
C ALA A 547 -2.92 -34.70 -19.44
N SER A 548 -1.74 -34.24 -19.87
CA SER A 548 -1.34 -34.22 -21.29
C SER A 548 -1.35 -35.62 -21.91
N THR A 549 -0.98 -36.64 -21.13
CA THR A 549 -0.99 -38.04 -21.53
C THR A 549 -2.41 -38.59 -21.61
N ASN A 550 -3.22 -38.32 -20.59
CA ASN A 550 -4.57 -38.88 -20.46
C ASN A 550 -5.62 -38.19 -21.36
N LEU A 551 -5.39 -36.92 -21.72
CA LEU A 551 -6.28 -36.15 -22.59
C LEU A 551 -5.89 -36.22 -24.08
N ALA A 552 -4.72 -36.78 -24.41
CA ALA A 552 -4.23 -36.89 -25.79
C ALA A 552 -5.22 -37.60 -26.73
N LYS A 553 -5.90 -38.64 -26.27
CA LYS A 553 -6.88 -39.40 -27.08
C LYS A 553 -8.13 -38.59 -27.44
N TYR A 554 -8.41 -37.50 -26.72
CA TYR A 554 -9.49 -36.56 -27.01
C TYR A 554 -9.02 -35.37 -27.84
N GLY A 555 -7.75 -35.35 -28.25
CA GLY A 555 -7.16 -34.22 -28.96
C GLY A 555 -7.16 -32.94 -28.12
N ILE A 556 -7.09 -33.05 -26.79
CA ILE A 556 -6.95 -31.89 -25.88
C ILE A 556 -5.52 -31.91 -25.36
N ARG A 557 -4.77 -30.84 -25.64
CA ARG A 557 -3.40 -30.69 -25.17
C ARG A 557 -3.38 -30.10 -23.78
N VAL A 558 -2.37 -30.44 -23.00
CA VAL A 558 -2.13 -29.82 -21.69
C VAL A 558 -0.67 -29.41 -21.59
N ASN A 559 -0.42 -28.14 -21.32
CA ASN A 559 0.91 -27.59 -21.10
C ASN A 559 0.89 -26.75 -19.82
N ALA A 560 2.05 -26.28 -19.40
CA ALA A 560 2.14 -25.31 -18.31
C ALA A 560 3.18 -24.22 -18.62
N LEU A 561 2.94 -23.04 -18.04
CA LEU A 561 3.93 -21.98 -17.96
C LEU A 561 4.60 -22.04 -16.59
N ALA A 562 5.93 -21.92 -16.54
CA ALA A 562 6.69 -21.78 -15.30
C ALA A 562 7.44 -20.44 -15.31
N PRO A 563 6.76 -19.34 -14.96
CA PRO A 563 7.37 -18.02 -14.93
C PRO A 563 8.43 -17.92 -13.83
N GLY A 564 9.48 -17.17 -14.13
CA GLY A 564 10.42 -16.66 -13.15
C GLY A 564 9.91 -15.39 -12.49
N GLN A 565 10.83 -14.49 -12.20
CA GLN A 565 10.53 -13.22 -11.54
C GLN A 565 10.01 -12.19 -12.55
N ILE A 566 8.71 -11.87 -12.42
CA ILE A 566 8.00 -10.90 -13.26
C ILE A 566 7.92 -9.54 -12.53
N ALA A 567 7.98 -8.44 -13.28
CA ALA A 567 8.19 -7.06 -12.82
C ALA A 567 6.99 -6.41 -12.08
N GLU A 568 6.09 -7.21 -11.53
CA GLU A 568 4.95 -6.74 -10.75
C GLU A 568 4.99 -7.34 -9.34
N GLY A 569 4.61 -6.54 -8.34
CA GLY A 569 4.52 -6.97 -6.96
C GLY A 569 5.86 -7.02 -6.20
N LEU A 570 5.94 -8.01 -5.28
CA LEU A 570 6.91 -8.27 -4.19
C LEU A 570 8.42 -7.95 -4.42
N ILE A 571 8.90 -7.82 -5.65
CA ILE A 571 10.32 -7.65 -6.01
C ILE A 571 10.59 -6.40 -6.84
N ALA A 572 9.60 -5.54 -7.10
CA ALA A 572 9.76 -4.34 -7.92
C ALA A 572 10.76 -3.30 -7.35
N SER A 573 11.08 -3.38 -6.06
CA SER A 573 12.10 -2.55 -5.40
C SER A 573 13.54 -3.02 -5.66
N ARG A 574 13.71 -4.25 -6.15
CA ARG A 574 15.01 -4.75 -6.59
C ARG A 574 15.32 -4.23 -7.99
N ASP A 575 16.59 -4.03 -8.23
CA ASP A 575 17.11 -3.66 -9.54
C ASP A 575 18.05 -4.77 -10.01
N PRO A 576 17.54 -5.78 -10.77
CA PRO A 576 18.36 -6.89 -11.26
C PRO A 576 19.57 -6.45 -12.10
N SER A 577 19.57 -5.22 -12.63
CA SER A 577 20.71 -4.67 -13.37
C SER A 577 21.91 -4.37 -12.46
N LYS A 578 21.68 -4.16 -11.17
CA LYS A 578 22.70 -3.86 -10.15
C LYS A 578 23.10 -5.05 -9.30
N GLU A 579 22.43 -6.19 -9.47
CA GLU A 579 22.73 -7.39 -8.69
C GLU A 579 24.05 -8.02 -9.12
N SER A 580 24.85 -8.41 -8.12
CA SER A 580 26.07 -9.18 -8.31
C SER A 580 25.73 -10.59 -8.76
N SER A 581 26.59 -11.23 -9.57
CA SER A 581 26.44 -12.63 -9.94
C SER A 581 26.49 -13.58 -8.74
N ASP A 582 27.06 -13.13 -7.62
CA ASP A 582 27.12 -13.89 -6.36
C ASP A 582 25.87 -13.70 -5.49
N ASP A 583 24.94 -12.81 -5.88
CA ASP A 583 23.69 -12.62 -5.15
C ASP A 583 22.79 -13.87 -5.32
N PRO A 584 22.32 -14.50 -4.23
CA PRO A 584 21.40 -15.64 -4.33
C PRO A 584 20.10 -15.34 -5.09
N MET A 585 19.74 -14.07 -5.23
CA MET A 585 18.58 -13.59 -5.96
C MET A 585 18.89 -13.14 -7.39
N PHE A 586 20.16 -13.13 -7.80
CA PHE A 586 20.65 -12.73 -9.14
C PHE A 586 19.86 -13.37 -10.28
N ILE A 587 19.47 -12.57 -11.26
CA ILE A 587 18.85 -13.02 -12.52
C ILE A 587 19.86 -12.80 -13.65
N PRO A 588 20.31 -13.84 -14.38
CA PRO A 588 21.27 -13.67 -15.48
C PRO A 588 20.85 -12.69 -16.58
N ALA A 589 19.55 -12.61 -16.89
CA ALA A 589 19.01 -11.60 -17.81
C ALA A 589 19.13 -10.16 -17.30
N ARG A 590 19.47 -9.96 -16.01
CA ARG A 590 19.62 -8.67 -15.32
C ARG A 590 18.42 -7.75 -15.43
N ARG A 591 17.24 -8.35 -15.59
CA ARG A 591 15.93 -7.70 -15.58
C ARG A 591 14.87 -8.68 -15.10
N PHE A 592 13.73 -8.15 -14.69
CA PHE A 592 12.52 -8.93 -14.54
C PHE A 592 11.90 -9.23 -15.92
N GLY A 593 11.11 -10.31 -15.97
CA GLY A 593 10.16 -10.51 -17.07
C GLY A 593 8.94 -9.60 -16.90
N GLY A 594 8.11 -9.49 -17.92
CA GLY A 594 6.90 -8.67 -17.88
C GLY A 594 5.83 -9.14 -18.86
N ASP A 595 4.98 -8.19 -19.27
CA ASP A 595 3.91 -8.40 -20.26
C ASP A 595 4.41 -9.05 -21.54
N GLU A 596 5.61 -8.69 -22.02
CA GLU A 596 6.19 -9.24 -23.25
C GLU A 596 6.51 -10.74 -23.11
N GLU A 597 7.17 -11.13 -22.01
CA GLU A 597 7.50 -12.52 -21.74
C GLU A 597 6.24 -13.37 -21.55
N MET A 598 5.29 -12.89 -20.75
CA MET A 598 4.06 -13.63 -20.47
C MET A 598 3.13 -13.69 -21.67
N GLY A 599 2.93 -12.55 -22.34
CA GLY A 599 2.14 -12.44 -23.56
C GLY A 599 2.72 -13.28 -24.70
N GLY A 600 4.03 -13.19 -24.93
CA GLY A 600 4.72 -14.00 -25.93
C GLY A 600 4.61 -15.50 -25.64
N SER A 601 4.74 -15.91 -24.37
CA SER A 601 4.68 -17.31 -23.97
C SER A 601 3.27 -17.90 -24.13
N VAL A 602 2.23 -17.17 -23.72
CA VAL A 602 0.84 -17.65 -23.90
C VAL A 602 0.46 -17.68 -25.37
N LEU A 603 0.87 -16.70 -26.18
CA LEU A 603 0.59 -16.67 -27.62
C LEU A 603 1.35 -17.76 -28.37
N TYR A 604 2.58 -18.07 -27.98
CA TYR A 604 3.33 -19.20 -28.50
C TYR A 604 2.56 -20.50 -28.30
N LEU A 605 2.14 -20.80 -27.07
CA LEU A 605 1.41 -22.03 -26.75
C LEU A 605 0.01 -22.05 -27.36
N ALA A 606 -0.71 -20.92 -27.38
CA ALA A 606 -2.06 -20.78 -27.92
C ALA A 606 -2.12 -20.88 -29.46
N GLY A 607 -1.07 -20.39 -30.14
CA GLY A 607 -1.01 -20.30 -31.59
C GLY A 607 -0.49 -21.55 -32.29
N ARG A 608 -0.32 -21.44 -33.62
CA ARG A 608 0.24 -22.52 -34.46
C ARG A 608 1.64 -22.96 -34.03
N ALA A 609 2.45 -22.04 -33.51
CA ALA A 609 3.83 -22.32 -33.11
C ALA A 609 3.90 -23.39 -31.99
N GLY A 610 2.98 -23.33 -31.02
CA GLY A 610 2.89 -24.29 -29.93
C GLY A 610 1.93 -25.45 -30.18
N ALA A 611 1.33 -25.57 -31.37
CA ALA A 611 0.36 -26.63 -31.66
C ALA A 611 0.95 -28.06 -31.57
N TYR A 612 2.28 -28.18 -31.68
CA TYR A 612 3.01 -29.45 -31.51
C TYR A 612 3.46 -29.71 -30.06
N CYS A 613 3.20 -28.79 -29.12
CA CYS A 613 3.54 -28.95 -27.71
C CYS A 613 2.40 -29.63 -26.95
N ASN A 614 2.69 -30.77 -26.32
CA ASN A 614 1.78 -31.43 -25.37
C ASN A 614 2.60 -32.02 -24.22
N GLY A 615 2.33 -31.58 -22.99
CA GLY A 615 3.11 -31.89 -21.79
C GLY A 615 4.33 -30.99 -21.58
N LEU A 616 4.46 -29.90 -22.33
CA LEU A 616 5.55 -28.93 -22.18
C LEU A 616 5.33 -28.10 -20.91
N ILE A 617 6.37 -27.99 -20.09
CA ILE A 617 6.46 -26.98 -19.03
C ILE A 617 7.44 -25.92 -19.51
N LEU A 618 6.92 -24.78 -19.97
CA LEU A 618 7.70 -23.71 -20.56
C LEU A 618 8.27 -22.81 -19.45
N VAL A 619 9.56 -22.94 -19.19
CA VAL A 619 10.30 -22.09 -18.24
C VAL A 619 10.65 -20.76 -18.91
N ASN A 620 10.26 -19.65 -18.30
CA ASN A 620 10.62 -18.31 -18.74
C ASN A 620 11.06 -17.47 -17.55
N ASP A 621 12.36 -17.50 -17.24
CA ASP A 621 12.88 -17.07 -15.95
C ASP A 621 14.14 -16.20 -15.99
N GLY A 622 14.55 -15.77 -17.18
CA GLY A 622 15.77 -15.00 -17.36
C GLY A 622 17.05 -15.73 -16.95
N GLY A 623 17.01 -17.07 -16.88
CA GLY A 623 18.14 -17.92 -16.47
C GLY A 623 18.24 -18.15 -14.96
N LYS A 624 17.22 -17.78 -14.17
CA LYS A 624 17.31 -17.82 -12.70
C LYS A 624 17.63 -19.23 -12.18
N LEU A 625 17.00 -20.26 -12.70
CA LEU A 625 17.22 -21.65 -12.29
C LEU A 625 18.66 -22.14 -12.54
N SER A 626 19.40 -21.52 -13.46
CA SER A 626 20.81 -21.84 -13.71
C SER A 626 21.76 -21.33 -12.62
N THR A 627 21.28 -20.49 -11.70
CA THR A 627 22.10 -19.85 -10.65
C THR A 627 21.84 -20.38 -9.24
N ILE A 628 20.86 -21.26 -9.08
CA ILE A 628 20.44 -21.79 -7.77
C ILE A 628 20.31 -23.30 -7.82
N PRO A 629 20.41 -24.01 -6.68
CA PRO A 629 20.11 -25.44 -6.62
C PRO A 629 18.70 -25.71 -7.13
N SER A 630 18.59 -26.46 -8.22
CA SER A 630 17.33 -26.82 -8.85
C SER A 630 17.33 -28.28 -9.30
N GLU A 631 16.15 -28.79 -9.68
CA GLU A 631 15.94 -30.11 -10.31
C GLU A 631 15.95 -30.04 -11.84
N TYR A 632 16.35 -28.89 -12.40
CA TYR A 632 16.46 -28.65 -13.83
C TYR A 632 17.65 -29.39 -14.44
#